data_AF-A0A6A6NH72-F1
#
_entry.id   AF-A0A6A6NH72-F1
#
_cell.length_a   1.000
_cell.length_b   1.000
_cell.length_c   1.000
_cell.angle_alpha   90.00
_cell.angle_beta   90.00
_cell.angle_gamma   90.00
#
_symmetry.space_group_name_H-M   'P 1'
#
loop_
_entity.id
_entity.type
_entity.pdbx_description
1 polymer ?
#
loop_
_entity_poly.entity_id
_entity_poly.type
_entity_poly.pdbx_seq_one_letter_code
_entity_poly.pdbx_strand_id
1 'polypeptide(L)'
;MAPEYLQAGQVTPKIDVYGFGVVLLELITGKDAVFIQDGRETLLSTAIVSILQKENAEFELGLFINPSFVGSQEIKLALRLARVSLACLTYEPARRPGMREVVSTLLKIQADLEKSESLKVDSVDVAVRHWCSSIAPAASISKLDNINRKSLIPRGEVTCSHHINMQIHMKSLQSSK
;
A
#
# COMPACT_ATOMS: atom_id res chain seq x y z
N MET A 1 -16.33 21.08 -4.10
CA MET A 1 -17.61 20.65 -4.73
C MET A 1 -17.40 20.43 -6.21
N ALA A 2 -18.28 19.67 -6.88
CA ALA A 2 -18.21 19.47 -8.32
C ALA A 2 -18.45 20.81 -9.07
N PRO A 3 -17.71 21.09 -10.16
CA PRO A 3 -17.76 22.39 -10.83
C PRO A 3 -19.13 22.71 -11.42
N GLU A 4 -19.84 21.73 -11.98
CA GLU A 4 -21.15 21.91 -12.60
C GLU A 4 -22.25 22.28 -11.60
N TYR A 5 -22.11 21.84 -10.34
CA TYR A 5 -23.01 22.25 -9.27
C TYR A 5 -22.79 23.72 -8.92
N LEU A 6 -21.53 24.14 -8.78
CA LEU A 6 -21.18 25.52 -8.44
C LEU A 6 -21.52 26.52 -9.56
N GLN A 7 -21.33 26.12 -10.82
CA GLN A 7 -21.49 27.02 -11.97
C GLN A 7 -22.94 27.09 -12.46
N ALA A 8 -23.65 25.96 -12.47
CA ALA A 8 -24.95 25.85 -13.13
C ALA A 8 -26.05 25.29 -12.23
N GLY A 9 -25.75 24.94 -10.97
CA GLY A 9 -26.72 24.32 -10.06
C GLY A 9 -27.20 22.94 -10.53
N GLN A 10 -26.48 22.30 -11.45
CA GLN A 10 -26.86 20.99 -11.96
C GLN A 10 -26.73 19.97 -10.83
N VAL A 11 -27.75 19.11 -10.67
CA VAL A 11 -27.75 18.02 -9.69
C VAL A 11 -27.84 16.70 -10.43
N THR A 12 -26.76 15.91 -10.39
CA THR A 12 -26.69 14.59 -11.01
C THR A 12 -25.90 13.63 -10.13
N PRO A 13 -26.02 12.31 -10.32
CA PRO A 13 -25.19 11.34 -9.61
C PRO A 13 -23.67 11.51 -9.85
N LYS A 14 -23.26 12.28 -10.87
CA LYS A 14 -21.84 12.56 -11.16
C LYS A 14 -21.19 13.51 -10.16
N ILE A 15 -21.99 14.25 -9.39
CA ILE A 15 -21.49 15.11 -8.31
C ILE A 15 -20.98 14.26 -7.16
N ASP A 16 -21.70 13.19 -6.83
CA ASP A 16 -21.27 12.21 -5.81
C ASP A 16 -19.98 11.50 -6.26
N VAL A 17 -19.86 11.17 -7.56
CA VAL A 17 -18.62 10.63 -8.12
C VAL A 17 -17.46 11.60 -7.91
N TYR A 18 -17.66 12.89 -8.20
CA TYR A 18 -16.62 13.91 -7.99
C TYR A 18 -16.25 14.02 -6.50
N GLY A 19 -17.26 14.09 -5.62
CA GLY A 19 -17.06 14.13 -4.17
C GLY A 19 -16.28 12.92 -3.65
N PHE A 20 -16.61 11.72 -4.14
CA PHE A 20 -15.86 10.50 -3.85
C PHE A 20 -14.39 10.62 -4.28
N GLY A 21 -14.12 11.17 -5.47
CA GLY A 21 -12.76 11.42 -5.94
C GLY A 21 -11.95 12.34 -5.03
N VAL A 22 -12.59 13.38 -4.46
CA VAL A 22 -11.95 14.28 -3.49
C VAL A 22 -11.57 13.51 -2.23
N VAL A 23 -12.56 12.84 -1.61
CA VAL A 23 -12.36 12.06 -0.38
C VAL A 23 -11.30 10.98 -0.56
N LEU A 24 -11.30 10.29 -1.71
CA LEU A 24 -10.29 9.27 -1.98
C LEU A 24 -8.87 9.86 -2.05
N LEU A 25 -8.66 11.07 -2.59
CA LEU A 25 -7.35 11.75 -2.50
C LEU A 25 -6.99 12.16 -1.08
N GLU A 26 -7.95 12.65 -0.29
CA GLU A 26 -7.73 13.01 1.11
C GLU A 26 -7.28 11.79 1.91
N LEU A 27 -7.90 10.63 1.69
CA LEU A 27 -7.53 9.37 2.35
C LEU A 27 -6.14 8.88 1.95
N ILE A 28 -5.78 8.96 0.66
CA ILE A 28 -4.46 8.52 0.19
C ILE A 28 -3.35 9.40 0.76
N THR A 29 -3.58 10.71 0.83
CA THR A 29 -2.52 11.69 1.15
C THR A 29 -2.51 12.09 2.62
N GLY A 30 -3.63 11.92 3.34
CA GLY A 30 -3.84 12.45 4.68
C GLY A 30 -3.92 13.99 4.73
N LYS A 31 -4.16 14.65 3.60
CA LYS A 31 -4.24 16.11 3.46
C LYS A 31 -5.66 16.53 3.10
N ASP A 32 -6.04 17.72 3.53
CA ASP A 32 -7.32 18.33 3.16
C ASP A 32 -7.38 18.62 1.66
N ALA A 33 -8.58 18.56 1.08
CA ALA A 33 -8.84 18.85 -0.33
C ALA A 33 -8.29 20.21 -0.80
N VAL A 34 -8.23 21.18 0.11
CA VAL A 34 -7.55 22.46 -0.04
C VAL A 34 -6.56 22.59 1.09
N PHE A 35 -5.29 22.76 0.76
CA PHE A 35 -4.21 22.87 1.74
C PHE A 35 -3.31 24.07 1.42
N ILE A 36 -2.57 24.55 2.42
CA ILE A 36 -1.62 25.65 2.22
C ILE A 36 -0.27 25.07 1.78
N GLN A 37 0.22 25.54 0.64
CA GLN A 37 1.55 25.26 0.11
C GLN A 37 2.22 26.58 -0.26
N ASP A 38 3.42 26.82 0.26
CA ASP A 38 4.18 28.06 0.01
C ASP A 38 3.38 29.35 0.28
N GLY A 39 2.55 29.33 1.33
CA GLY A 39 1.71 30.45 1.74
C GLY A 39 0.49 30.69 0.83
N ARG A 40 0.16 29.75 -0.08
CA ARG A 40 -0.99 29.84 -0.99
C ARG A 40 -1.91 28.64 -0.84
N GLU A 41 -3.21 28.87 -1.00
CA GLU A 41 -4.18 27.78 -1.12
C GLU A 41 -3.93 26.99 -2.40
N THR A 42 -3.78 25.69 -2.26
CA THR A 42 -3.55 24.74 -3.36
C THR A 42 -4.59 23.64 -3.29
N LEU A 43 -5.16 23.29 -4.44
CA LEU A 43 -6.05 22.14 -4.55
C LEU A 43 -5.24 20.85 -4.52
N LEU A 44 -5.66 19.90 -3.71
CA LEU A 44 -5.04 18.58 -3.63
C LEU A 44 -5.00 17.88 -5.00
N SER A 45 -6.08 18.02 -5.76
CA SER A 45 -6.19 17.45 -7.10
C SER A 45 -5.17 18.02 -8.08
N THR A 46 -4.89 19.32 -8.05
CA THR A 46 -3.92 19.95 -8.95
C THR A 46 -2.50 19.53 -8.60
N ALA A 47 -2.17 19.47 -7.30
CA ALA A 47 -0.86 18.99 -6.85
C ALA A 47 -0.60 17.54 -7.29
N ILE A 48 -1.60 16.66 -7.13
CA ILE A 48 -1.51 15.26 -7.55
C ILE A 48 -1.37 15.14 -9.07
N VAL A 49 -2.12 15.90 -9.87
CA VAL A 49 -1.94 15.91 -11.34
C VAL A 49 -0.50 16.28 -11.71
N SER A 50 0.06 17.32 -11.11
CA SER A 50 1.45 17.73 -11.36
C SER A 50 2.46 16.65 -10.97
N ILE A 51 2.24 15.94 -9.86
CA ILE A 51 3.08 14.81 -9.42
C ILE A 51 3.03 13.67 -10.43
N LEU A 52 1.84 13.29 -10.90
CA LEU A 52 1.67 12.15 -11.81
C LEU A 52 2.19 12.40 -13.24
N GLN A 53 2.45 13.67 -13.61
CA GLN A 53 3.06 14.03 -14.89
C GLN A 53 4.59 13.93 -14.89
N LYS A 54 5.22 13.80 -13.73
CA LYS A 54 6.68 13.65 -13.62
C LYS A 54 7.12 12.22 -13.97
N GLU A 55 8.33 12.08 -14.51
CA GLU A 55 8.91 10.76 -14.84
C GLU A 55 9.05 9.86 -13.61
N ASN A 56 9.33 10.45 -12.45
CA ASN A 56 9.51 9.79 -11.17
C ASN A 56 8.25 9.86 -10.28
N ALA A 57 7.05 9.79 -10.88
CA ALA A 57 5.77 9.95 -10.17
C ALA A 57 5.61 9.08 -8.91
N GLU A 58 6.12 7.84 -8.90
CA GLU A 58 6.10 6.98 -7.70
C GLU A 58 6.89 7.59 -6.55
N PHE A 59 8.11 8.06 -6.82
CA PHE A 59 8.98 8.68 -5.82
C PHE A 59 8.37 9.98 -5.29
N GLU A 60 7.91 10.85 -6.20
CA GLU A 60 7.31 12.15 -5.86
C GLU A 60 6.02 11.98 -5.07
N LEU A 61 5.19 10.99 -5.43
CA LEU A 61 4.00 10.66 -4.67
C LEU A 61 4.36 10.13 -3.28
N GLY A 62 5.40 9.28 -3.17
CA GLY A 62 5.92 8.78 -1.90
C GLY A 62 6.34 9.89 -0.93
N LEU A 63 6.93 10.98 -1.44
CA LEU A 63 7.26 12.17 -0.65
C LEU A 63 6.02 13.00 -0.25
N PHE A 64 4.93 12.86 -1.01
CA PHE A 64 3.74 13.68 -0.83
C PHE A 64 2.67 13.03 0.06
N ILE A 65 2.60 11.70 0.11
CA ILE A 65 1.66 10.93 0.94
C ILE A 65 2.12 10.86 2.40
N ASN A 66 1.24 10.35 3.27
CA ASN A 66 1.53 10.19 4.69
C ASN A 66 2.80 9.35 4.92
N PRO A 67 3.73 9.77 5.80
CA PRO A 67 4.92 9.01 6.16
C PRO A 67 4.65 7.58 6.68
N SER A 68 3.41 7.27 7.10
CA SER A 68 3.00 5.91 7.46
C SER A 68 2.98 4.92 6.30
N PHE A 69 3.02 5.38 5.04
CA PHE A 69 3.22 4.54 3.87
C PHE A 69 4.72 4.26 3.65
N VAL A 70 5.28 3.31 4.41
CA VAL A 70 6.74 3.09 4.50
C VAL A 70 7.28 2.17 3.38
N GLY A 71 6.45 1.67 2.46
CA GLY A 71 6.86 0.66 1.47
C GLY A 71 6.54 0.98 0.02
N SER A 72 7.33 0.38 -0.88
CA SER A 72 7.19 0.56 -2.33
C SER A 72 5.88 -0.02 -2.88
N GLN A 73 5.28 -1.00 -2.20
CA GLN A 73 4.00 -1.58 -2.60
C GLN A 73 2.84 -0.65 -2.28
N GLU A 74 2.90 0.00 -1.13
CA GLU A 74 1.96 1.00 -0.66
C GLU A 74 1.96 2.23 -1.55
N ILE A 75 3.14 2.69 -1.98
CA ILE A 75 3.28 3.78 -2.95
C ILE A 75 2.64 3.41 -4.30
N LYS A 76 2.87 2.18 -4.78
CA LYS A 76 2.24 1.69 -6.01
C LYS A 76 0.72 1.59 -5.88
N LEU A 77 0.22 1.18 -4.72
CA LEU A 77 -1.21 1.18 -4.42
C LEU A 77 -1.77 2.61 -4.42
N ALA A 78 -1.11 3.53 -3.72
CA ALA A 78 -1.47 4.94 -3.67
C ALA A 78 -1.52 5.54 -5.08
N LEU A 79 -0.56 5.21 -5.94
CA LEU A 79 -0.53 5.65 -7.34
C LEU A 79 -1.75 5.16 -8.14
N ARG A 80 -2.13 3.89 -7.96
CA ARG A 80 -3.31 3.31 -8.62
C ARG A 80 -4.60 3.95 -8.12
N LEU A 81 -4.74 4.14 -6.81
CA LEU A 81 -5.90 4.80 -6.22
C LEU A 81 -5.99 6.27 -6.65
N ALA A 82 -4.87 6.99 -6.69
CA ALA A 82 -4.82 8.39 -7.12
C ALA A 82 -5.32 8.54 -8.57
N ARG A 83 -4.98 7.59 -9.46
CA ARG A 83 -5.51 7.58 -10.84
C ARG A 83 -7.03 7.37 -10.88
N VAL A 84 -7.58 6.50 -10.03
CA VAL A 84 -9.03 6.33 -9.91
C VAL A 84 -9.68 7.62 -9.42
N SER A 85 -9.11 8.27 -8.41
CA SER A 85 -9.58 9.56 -7.90
C SER A 85 -9.58 10.63 -8.98
N LEU A 86 -8.47 10.77 -9.72
CA LEU A 86 -8.39 11.78 -10.79
C LEU A 86 -9.40 11.52 -11.92
N ALA A 87 -9.68 10.26 -12.25
CA ALA A 87 -10.74 9.95 -13.21
C ALA A 87 -12.12 10.44 -12.70
N CYS A 88 -12.40 10.28 -11.40
CA CYS A 88 -13.60 10.80 -10.76
C CYS A 88 -13.66 12.33 -10.73
N LEU A 89 -12.50 13.00 -10.66
CA LEU A 89 -12.35 14.46 -10.62
C LEU A 89 -12.29 15.11 -12.01
N THR A 90 -12.51 14.34 -13.09
CA THR A 90 -12.57 14.88 -14.45
C THR A 90 -13.59 16.02 -14.52
N TYR A 91 -13.19 17.16 -15.09
CA TYR A 91 -14.03 18.36 -15.17
C TYR A 91 -15.40 18.06 -15.80
N GLU A 92 -15.39 17.44 -16.98
CA GLU A 92 -16.59 17.05 -17.73
C GLU A 92 -17.34 15.88 -17.06
N PRO A 93 -18.58 16.07 -16.55
CA PRO A 93 -19.33 15.02 -15.85
C PRO A 93 -19.57 13.76 -16.69
N ALA A 94 -19.75 13.92 -18.01
CA ALA A 94 -19.96 12.81 -18.94
C ALA A 94 -18.73 11.89 -19.07
N ARG A 95 -17.53 12.42 -18.82
CA ARG A 95 -16.26 11.67 -18.91
C ARG A 95 -15.84 11.00 -17.60
N ARG A 96 -16.46 11.35 -16.49
CA ARG A 96 -16.24 10.66 -15.21
C ARG A 96 -16.74 9.23 -15.31
N PRO A 97 -16.12 8.26 -14.63
CA PRO A 97 -16.65 6.90 -14.55
C PRO A 97 -18.02 6.86 -13.84
N GLY A 98 -18.77 5.78 -14.02
CA GLY A 98 -19.92 5.47 -13.17
C GLY A 98 -19.47 4.90 -11.82
N MET A 99 -20.23 5.09 -10.73
CA MET A 99 -19.85 4.52 -9.42
C MET A 99 -19.65 3.00 -9.45
N ARG A 100 -20.40 2.27 -10.30
CA ARG A 100 -20.18 0.83 -10.51
C ARG A 100 -18.80 0.51 -11.10
N GLU A 101 -18.33 1.32 -12.03
CA GLU A 101 -17.00 1.18 -12.65
C GLU A 101 -15.89 1.53 -11.66
N VAL A 102 -16.10 2.57 -10.84
CA VAL A 102 -15.20 2.94 -9.74
C VAL A 102 -15.04 1.76 -8.78
N VAL A 103 -16.15 1.20 -8.28
CA VAL A 103 -16.13 0.04 -7.36
C VAL A 103 -15.47 -1.17 -8.02
N SER A 104 -15.82 -1.49 -9.27
CA SER A 104 -15.18 -2.57 -10.03
C SER A 104 -13.67 -2.40 -10.12
N THR A 105 -13.19 -1.18 -10.35
CA THR A 105 -11.76 -0.87 -10.42
C THR A 105 -11.09 -1.03 -9.06
N LEU A 106 -11.72 -0.55 -7.98
CA LEU A 106 -11.21 -0.69 -6.62
C LEU A 106 -11.14 -2.16 -6.17
N LEU A 107 -12.14 -2.98 -6.50
CA LEU A 107 -12.14 -4.42 -6.20
C LEU A 107 -11.00 -5.15 -6.93
N LYS A 108 -10.70 -4.77 -8.18
CA LYS A 108 -9.53 -5.31 -8.90
C LYS A 108 -8.23 -4.91 -8.21
N ILE A 109 -8.12 -3.66 -7.77
CA ILE A 109 -6.96 -3.19 -7.00
C ILE A 109 -6.80 -4.02 -5.73
N GLN A 110 -7.87 -4.26 -4.99
CA GLN A 110 -7.87 -5.09 -3.78
C GLN A 110 -7.43 -6.54 -4.05
N ALA A 111 -8.00 -7.19 -5.07
CA ALA A 111 -7.64 -8.57 -5.42
C ALA A 111 -6.16 -8.71 -5.80
N ASP A 112 -5.60 -7.71 -6.48
CA ASP A 112 -4.16 -7.70 -6.82
C ASP A 112 -3.28 -7.60 -5.58
N LEU A 113 -3.73 -6.91 -4.52
CA LEU A 113 -3.01 -6.83 -3.24
C LEU A 113 -2.99 -8.18 -2.54
N GLU A 114 -4.14 -8.84 -2.42
CA GLU A 114 -4.28 -10.16 -1.78
C GLU A 114 -3.38 -11.20 -2.46
N LYS A 115 -3.31 -11.16 -3.81
CA LYS A 115 -2.42 -12.03 -4.59
C LYS A 115 -0.94 -11.74 -4.33
N SER A 116 -0.57 -10.48 -4.11
CA SER A 116 0.81 -10.10 -3.83
C SER A 116 1.26 -10.56 -2.43
N GLU A 117 0.34 -10.67 -1.48
CA GLU A 117 0.60 -11.18 -0.13
C GLU A 117 0.70 -12.70 -0.12
N SER A 118 -0.17 -13.42 -0.83
CA SER A 118 -0.12 -14.88 -0.92
C SER A 118 1.20 -15.37 -1.50
N LEU A 119 1.74 -14.67 -2.53
CA LEU A 119 3.04 -14.98 -3.12
C LEU A 119 4.22 -14.79 -2.15
N LYS A 120 4.13 -13.84 -1.21
CA LYS A 120 5.16 -13.66 -0.18
C LYS A 120 5.11 -14.80 0.84
N VAL A 121 3.92 -15.22 1.26
CA VAL A 121 3.74 -16.35 2.18
C VAL A 121 4.28 -17.63 1.55
N ASP A 122 3.96 -17.90 0.28
CA ASP A 122 4.47 -19.07 -0.43
C ASP A 122 6.00 -19.03 -0.58
N SER A 123 6.58 -17.87 -0.91
CA SER A 123 8.03 -17.71 -1.04
C SER A 123 8.75 -17.88 0.30
N VAL A 124 8.18 -17.37 1.40
CA VAL A 124 8.72 -17.55 2.75
C VAL A 124 8.61 -19.01 3.15
N ASP A 125 7.48 -19.68 2.89
CA ASP A 125 7.31 -21.11 3.15
C ASP A 125 8.30 -21.97 2.36
N VAL A 126 8.58 -21.63 1.09
CA VAL A 126 9.60 -22.31 0.28
C VAL A 126 10.99 -22.06 0.86
N ALA A 127 11.33 -20.82 1.21
CA ALA A 127 12.63 -20.48 1.78
C ALA A 127 12.86 -21.15 3.15
N VAL A 128 11.83 -21.17 4.01
CA VAL A 128 11.84 -21.86 5.31
C VAL A 128 12.01 -23.37 5.09
N ARG A 129 11.27 -23.98 4.17
CA ARG A 129 11.43 -25.41 3.84
C ARG A 129 12.85 -25.72 3.35
N HIS A 130 13.38 -24.90 2.44
CA HIS A 130 14.73 -25.06 1.90
C HIS A 130 15.82 -24.90 2.97
N TRP A 131 15.64 -23.93 3.88
CA TRP A 131 16.52 -23.72 5.02
C TRP A 131 16.48 -24.91 6.00
N CYS A 132 15.28 -25.38 6.36
CA CYS A 132 15.11 -26.56 7.21
C CYS A 132 15.75 -27.82 6.60
N SER A 133 15.65 -28.03 5.29
CA SER A 133 16.33 -29.14 4.61
C SER A 133 17.85 -29.01 4.59
N SER A 134 18.38 -27.79 4.70
CA SER A 134 19.82 -27.51 4.65
C SER A 134 20.50 -27.57 6.03
N ILE A 135 19.71 -27.44 7.12
CA ILE A 135 20.21 -27.45 8.50
C ILE A 135 19.93 -28.77 9.23
N ALA A 136 18.97 -29.57 8.76
CA ALA A 136 18.68 -30.86 9.40
C ALA A 136 19.88 -31.82 9.26
N PRO A 137 20.53 -32.24 10.37
CA PRO A 137 21.32 -33.46 10.32
C PRO A 137 20.37 -34.61 10.01
N ALA A 138 20.82 -35.57 9.20
CA ALA A 138 20.05 -36.75 8.82
C ALA A 138 19.70 -37.61 10.05
N ALA A 139 18.66 -37.22 10.80
CA ALA A 139 18.10 -37.98 11.89
C ALA A 139 16.62 -37.62 12.06
N SER A 140 15.77 -38.52 11.53
CA SER A 140 14.38 -38.74 11.91
C SER A 140 13.33 -37.68 11.54
N ILE A 141 13.01 -37.64 10.24
CA ILE A 141 11.71 -37.17 9.74
C ILE A 141 10.63 -38.19 10.19
N SER A 142 10.01 -37.97 11.35
CA SER A 142 8.80 -38.71 11.73
C SER A 142 7.84 -37.95 12.65
N LYS A 143 8.03 -36.64 12.90
CA LYS A 143 7.21 -35.90 13.89
C LYS A 143 6.74 -34.50 13.51
N LEU A 144 6.81 -34.08 12.24
CA LEU A 144 6.34 -32.75 11.81
C LEU A 144 5.13 -32.75 10.86
N ASP A 145 4.23 -33.73 10.99
CA ASP A 145 2.91 -33.72 10.31
C ASP A 145 1.74 -33.53 11.28
N ASN A 146 1.92 -32.77 12.37
CA ASN A 146 0.79 -32.47 13.26
C ASN A 146 0.85 -31.09 13.93
N ILE A 147 1.03 -30.04 13.14
CA ILE A 147 0.59 -28.71 13.55
C ILE A 147 -0.62 -28.36 12.69
N ASN A 148 -1.78 -28.65 13.26
CA ASN A 148 -3.10 -28.33 12.75
C ASN A 148 -3.17 -26.83 12.39
N ARG A 149 -3.57 -26.55 11.15
CA ARG A 149 -3.71 -25.24 10.52
C ARG A 149 -4.92 -24.44 11.05
N LYS A 150 -5.18 -24.47 12.37
CA LYS A 150 -6.35 -23.86 13.01
C LYS A 150 -6.04 -23.26 14.38
N SER A 151 -5.15 -22.28 14.42
CA SER A 151 -5.21 -21.16 15.37
C SER A 151 -4.00 -20.28 15.14
N LEU A 152 -4.19 -19.07 14.62
CA LEU A 152 -3.62 -17.84 15.18
C LEU A 152 -4.08 -16.66 14.32
N ILE A 153 -5.23 -16.10 14.71
CA ILE A 153 -5.57 -14.68 14.50
C ILE A 153 -4.78 -13.91 15.59
N PRO A 154 -4.27 -12.69 15.30
CA PRO A 154 -3.08 -12.16 15.95
C PRO A 154 -3.42 -11.49 17.29
N ARG A 155 -2.58 -11.73 18.31
CA ARG A 155 -2.52 -10.87 19.49
C ARG A 155 -1.09 -10.78 20.01
N GLY A 156 -0.57 -9.55 20.06
CA GLY A 156 0.31 -9.06 21.11
C GLY A 156 1.72 -9.64 21.16
N GLU A 157 2.67 -8.80 20.72
CA GLU A 157 3.97 -8.56 21.35
C GLU A 157 4.71 -9.75 21.99
N VAL A 158 5.78 -10.19 21.34
CA VAL A 158 7.06 -10.36 22.04
C VAL A 158 8.16 -9.76 21.17
N THR A 159 8.65 -8.60 21.60
CA THR A 159 9.84 -7.95 21.06
C THR A 159 11.10 -8.65 21.59
N CYS A 160 12.12 -8.62 20.74
CA CYS A 160 13.55 -8.68 21.06
C CYS A 160 14.26 -10.02 21.38
N SER A 161 15.48 -10.09 20.84
CA SER A 161 16.68 -10.71 21.44
C SER A 161 17.07 -12.15 21.08
N HIS A 162 17.10 -12.52 19.80
CA HIS A 162 17.94 -13.67 19.38
C HIS A 162 18.88 -13.43 18.19
N HIS A 163 18.96 -12.21 17.64
CA HIS A 163 19.83 -11.91 16.50
C HIS A 163 21.17 -11.22 16.83
N ILE A 164 21.51 -11.03 18.12
CA ILE A 164 22.76 -10.34 18.51
C ILE A 164 23.78 -11.25 19.24
N ASN A 165 23.40 -12.45 19.70
CA ASN A 165 24.32 -13.30 20.47
C ASN A 165 25.09 -14.39 19.70
N MET A 166 25.09 -14.38 18.36
CA MET A 166 25.93 -15.30 17.57
C MET A 166 27.16 -14.67 16.90
N GLN A 167 27.40 -13.36 17.11
CA GLN A 167 28.57 -12.66 16.56
C GLN A 167 29.69 -12.40 17.59
N ILE A 168 29.46 -12.59 18.89
CA ILE A 168 30.50 -12.35 19.91
C ILE A 168 31.32 -13.61 20.24
N HIS A 169 30.80 -14.82 20.02
CA HIS A 169 31.54 -16.05 20.38
C HIS A 169 32.54 -16.55 19.32
N MET A 170 32.54 -15.99 18.10
CA MET A 170 33.46 -16.41 17.02
C MET A 170 34.73 -15.55 16.86
N LYS A 171 34.95 -14.52 17.69
CA LYS A 171 36.21 -13.74 17.70
C LYS A 171 37.18 -14.10 18.83
N SER A 172 36.82 -15.02 19.73
CA SER A 172 37.70 -15.48 20.81
C SER A 172 38.54 -16.72 20.46
N LEU A 173 38.32 -17.36 19.30
CA LEU A 173 38.96 -18.63 18.94
C LEU A 173 39.94 -18.56 17.74
N GLN A 174 40.31 -17.36 17.29
CA GLN A 174 41.34 -17.16 16.26
C GLN A 174 42.59 -16.40 16.75
N SER A 175 42.78 -16.23 18.07
CA SER A 175 44.00 -15.61 18.63
C SER A 175 44.85 -16.55 19.51
N SER A 176 44.67 -17.87 19.42
CA SER A 176 45.60 -18.81 20.04
C SER A 176 45.72 -20.09 19.21
N LYS A 177 46.52 -19.99 18.14
CA LYS A 177 47.44 -21.00 17.60
C LYS A 177 48.23 -20.40 16.46
#